data_AF-A0A6C1NL56-F1
#
_entry.id   AF-A0A6C1NL56-F1
#
_cell.length_a   1.000
_cell.length_b   1.000
_cell.length_c   1.000
_cell.angle_alpha   90.00
_cell.angle_beta   90.00
_cell.angle_gamma   90.00
#
_symmetry.space_group_name_H-M   'P 1'
#
loop_
_entity.id
_entity.type
_entity.pdbx_description
1 polymer ?
#
loop_
_entity_poly.entity_id
_entity_poly.type
_entity_poly.pdbx_seq_one_letter_code
_entity_poly.pdbx_strand_id
1 'polypeptide(L)'
;TRQWFSLYRPRGEDAPLLESIAARWKVLEHSRHCRKLRRGDHRGNRFSLRLRECTVPPEQLIERWARIRTQGCPNYFGPQRFGFQGGNLDQAMALKPHQLRGKAGFRSGMYLSAARSWCFNQWLASRVTGGNWQQQLPGDPGLIPGADQPAVPVATGPLAGDGSTGAGEPLLEQELTFLQQWPEFTRLFRETRMQPARRPLVVTPGGPCLSWQGDDPLLEFTLPAGCFATAVLQELVTILDARQMPASPGEAL
;
A
#
# COMPACT_ATOMS: atom_id res chain seq x y z
N THR A 1 8.02 0.32 -15.23
CA THR A 1 8.06 -0.74 -14.18
C THR A 1 8.62 -2.02 -14.77
N ARG A 2 9.06 -2.97 -13.95
CA ARG A 2 9.46 -4.34 -14.36
C ARG A 2 8.64 -5.31 -13.52
N GLN A 3 8.00 -6.30 -14.13
CA GLN A 3 7.13 -7.24 -13.42
C GLN A 3 7.08 -8.60 -14.12
N TRP A 4 6.78 -9.64 -13.35
CA TRP A 4 6.56 -10.99 -13.86
C TRP A 4 5.12 -11.17 -14.34
N PHE A 5 4.96 -11.91 -15.42
CA PHE A 5 3.68 -12.40 -15.90
C PHE A 5 3.74 -13.93 -16.01
N SER A 6 2.59 -14.58 -15.80
CA SER A 6 2.46 -16.01 -16.06
C SER A 6 1.38 -16.26 -17.11
N LEU A 7 1.73 -17.06 -18.12
CA LEU A 7 0.85 -17.48 -19.20
C LEU A 7 0.69 -19.00 -19.12
N TYR A 8 -0.56 -19.48 -19.14
CA TYR A 8 -0.80 -20.91 -19.12
C TYR A 8 -0.49 -21.50 -20.49
N ARG A 9 0.60 -22.26 -20.59
CA ARG A 9 1.03 -22.90 -21.84
C ARG A 9 1.68 -24.26 -21.58
N PRO A 10 0.87 -25.34 -21.53
CA PRO A 10 1.37 -26.66 -21.16
C PRO A 10 2.21 -27.34 -22.26
N ARG A 11 2.04 -26.95 -23.54
CA ARG A 11 2.71 -27.55 -24.70
C ARG A 11 3.15 -26.48 -25.72
N GLY A 12 4.10 -26.83 -26.57
CA GLY A 12 4.62 -26.00 -27.65
C GLY A 12 5.88 -25.23 -27.28
N GLU A 13 6.56 -24.70 -28.30
CA GLU A 13 7.76 -23.88 -28.15
C GLU A 13 7.42 -22.44 -27.75
N ASP A 14 8.25 -21.88 -26.87
CA ASP A 14 8.02 -20.55 -26.31
C ASP A 14 8.55 -19.44 -27.22
N ALA A 15 9.56 -19.71 -28.06
CA ALA A 15 10.26 -18.71 -28.87
C ALA A 15 9.36 -17.84 -29.77
N PRO A 16 8.44 -18.39 -30.59
CA PRO A 16 7.59 -17.55 -31.46
C PRO A 16 6.69 -16.58 -30.68
N LEU A 17 6.21 -17.01 -29.50
CA LEU A 17 5.41 -16.13 -28.64
C LEU A 17 6.27 -15.04 -28.02
N LEU A 18 7.46 -15.39 -27.52
CA LEU A 18 8.38 -14.43 -26.92
C LEU A 18 8.83 -13.39 -27.94
N GLU A 19 9.06 -13.76 -29.20
CA GLU A 19 9.32 -12.83 -30.30
C GLU A 19 8.16 -11.85 -30.51
N SER A 20 6.92 -12.35 -30.53
CA SER A 20 5.73 -11.49 -30.69
C SER A 20 5.55 -10.52 -29.52
N ILE A 21 5.90 -10.92 -28.30
CA ILE A 21 5.86 -10.08 -27.10
C ILE A 21 7.01 -9.06 -27.14
N ALA A 22 8.21 -9.51 -27.51
CA ALA A 22 9.41 -8.69 -27.62
C ALA A 22 9.26 -7.53 -28.62
N ALA A 23 8.41 -7.68 -29.63
CA ALA A 23 8.07 -6.62 -30.58
C ALA A 23 7.38 -5.40 -29.93
N ARG A 24 6.77 -5.55 -28.76
CA ARG A 24 6.02 -4.47 -28.07
C ARG A 24 6.58 -4.17 -26.67
N TRP A 25 7.14 -5.17 -26.00
CA TRP A 25 7.64 -5.05 -24.63
C TRP A 25 9.01 -5.70 -24.52
N LYS A 26 9.96 -5.03 -23.87
CA LYS A 26 11.27 -5.61 -23.59
C LYS A 26 11.14 -6.83 -22.67
N VAL A 27 11.38 -8.02 -23.21
CA VAL A 27 11.48 -9.26 -22.43
C VAL A 27 12.87 -9.31 -21.79
N LEU A 28 12.93 -9.34 -20.46
CA LEU A 28 14.19 -9.38 -19.71
C LEU A 28 14.62 -10.82 -19.38
N GLU A 29 13.65 -11.66 -19.03
CA GLU A 29 13.86 -13.04 -18.60
C GLU A 29 12.57 -13.84 -18.84
N HIS A 30 12.69 -15.15 -19.08
CA HIS A 30 11.55 -16.06 -19.12
C HIS A 30 11.95 -17.44 -18.58
N SER A 31 11.00 -18.12 -17.93
CA SER A 31 11.17 -19.50 -17.47
C SER A 31 9.80 -20.19 -17.34
N ARG A 32 9.79 -21.53 -17.40
CA ARG A 32 8.58 -22.32 -17.14
C ARG A 32 8.42 -22.55 -15.64
N HIS A 33 7.19 -22.46 -15.16
CA HIS A 33 6.86 -22.67 -13.75
C HIS A 33 5.55 -23.46 -13.62
N CYS A 34 5.48 -24.36 -12.63
CA CYS A 34 4.34 -25.24 -12.43
C CYS A 34 3.13 -24.56 -11.77
N ARG A 35 3.32 -23.40 -11.16
CA ARG A 35 2.25 -22.61 -10.52
C ARG A 35 2.04 -21.29 -11.25
N LYS A 36 0.76 -20.95 -11.45
CA LYS A 36 0.32 -19.63 -11.93
C LYS A 36 0.66 -18.56 -10.89
N LEU A 37 1.18 -17.42 -11.34
CA LEU A 37 1.34 -16.23 -10.51
C LEU A 37 -0.03 -15.60 -10.25
N ARG A 38 -0.34 -15.38 -8.97
CA ARG A 38 -1.55 -14.73 -8.48
C ARG A 38 -1.21 -13.35 -7.93
N ARG A 39 -2.23 -12.50 -7.82
CA ARG A 39 -2.10 -11.19 -7.17
C ARG A 39 -1.70 -11.42 -5.71
N GLY A 40 -0.62 -10.80 -5.27
CA GLY A 40 -0.07 -10.96 -3.93
C GLY A 40 1.11 -11.93 -3.81
N ASP A 41 1.45 -12.68 -4.87
CA ASP A 41 2.55 -13.67 -4.82
C ASP A 41 3.96 -13.03 -4.79
N HIS A 42 4.06 -11.72 -5.05
CA HIS A 42 5.33 -11.02 -4.97
C HIS A 42 5.70 -10.75 -3.51
N ARG A 43 7.00 -10.81 -3.20
CA ARG A 43 7.51 -10.46 -1.86
C ARG A 43 7.46 -8.95 -1.60
N GLY A 44 7.69 -8.16 -2.63
CA GLY A 44 7.81 -6.71 -2.52
C GLY A 44 8.20 -6.07 -3.85
N ASN A 45 8.45 -4.77 -3.80
CA ASN A 45 8.84 -3.97 -4.96
C ASN A 45 10.10 -3.17 -4.62
N ARG A 46 11.04 -3.09 -5.58
CA ARG A 46 12.17 -2.15 -5.54
C ARG A 46 11.76 -0.86 -6.26
N PHE A 47 12.00 0.26 -5.61
CA PHE A 47 11.75 1.60 -6.11
C PHE A 47 13.09 2.29 -6.36
N SER A 48 13.14 3.07 -7.45
CA SER A 48 14.20 4.01 -7.78
C SER A 48 13.48 5.26 -8.27
N LEU A 49 13.47 6.30 -7.45
CA LEU A 49 12.63 7.48 -7.59
C LEU A 49 13.51 8.72 -7.63
N ARG A 50 13.37 9.53 -8.67
CA ARG A 50 14.02 10.83 -8.80
C ARG A 50 13.04 11.92 -8.41
N LEU A 51 13.38 12.72 -7.40
CA LEU A 51 12.62 13.90 -7.02
C LEU A 51 13.11 15.06 -7.90
N ARG A 52 12.22 15.58 -8.75
CA ARG A 52 12.50 16.75 -9.58
C ARG A 52 11.95 17.99 -8.90
N GLU A 53 12.57 19.14 -9.16
CA GLU A 53 12.14 20.44 -8.61
C GLU A 53 12.03 20.39 -7.08
N CYS A 54 12.94 19.66 -6.43
CA CYS A 54 12.93 19.50 -4.99
C CYS A 54 13.40 20.79 -4.31
N THR A 55 12.47 21.52 -3.71
CA THR A 55 12.75 22.75 -2.95
C THR A 55 13.20 22.49 -1.51
N VAL A 56 13.10 21.25 -1.03
CA VAL A 56 13.57 20.88 0.31
C VAL A 56 15.11 20.90 0.33
N PRO A 57 15.73 21.62 1.29
CA PRO A 57 17.19 21.65 1.39
C PRO A 57 17.80 20.25 1.59
N PRO A 58 18.94 19.94 0.96
CA PRO A 58 19.57 18.62 1.03
C PRO A 58 19.78 18.09 2.46
N GLU A 59 20.19 18.95 3.39
CA GLU A 59 20.43 18.61 4.79
C GLU A 59 19.16 18.15 5.50
N GLN A 60 18.01 18.77 5.24
CA GLN A 60 16.73 18.35 5.80
C GLN A 60 16.29 17.02 5.20
N LEU A 61 16.52 16.81 3.90
CA LEU A 61 16.18 15.56 3.23
C LEU A 61 17.02 14.41 3.78
N ILE A 62 18.33 14.62 3.99
CA ILE A 62 19.24 13.66 4.61
C ILE A 62 18.77 13.30 6.02
N GLU A 63 18.39 14.30 6.81
CA GLU A 63 17.92 14.08 8.18
C GLU A 63 16.62 13.26 8.21
N ARG A 64 15.61 13.66 7.42
CA ARG A 64 14.34 12.92 7.31
C ARG A 64 14.57 11.49 6.80
N TRP A 65 15.45 11.32 5.82
CA TRP A 65 15.81 10.00 5.31
C TRP A 65 16.47 9.14 6.39
N ALA A 66 17.39 9.68 7.18
CA ALA A 66 18.03 8.97 8.29
C ALA A 66 17.01 8.53 9.36
N ARG A 67 16.00 9.35 9.65
CA ARG A 67 14.88 8.97 10.54
C ARG A 67 14.08 7.80 9.97
N ILE A 68 13.70 7.85 8.69
CA ILE A 68 12.95 6.76 8.04
C ILE A 68 13.77 5.45 8.03
N ARG A 69 15.08 5.53 7.85
CA ARG A 69 15.97 4.35 7.88
C ARG A 69 15.97 3.65 9.24
N THR A 70 15.81 4.40 10.33
CA THR A 70 15.94 3.90 11.70
C THR A 70 14.59 3.58 12.33
N GLN A 71 13.58 4.41 12.09
CA GLN A 71 12.26 4.35 12.73
C GLN A 71 11.16 3.83 11.79
N GLY A 72 11.46 3.69 10.50
CA GLY A 72 10.45 3.45 9.48
C GLY A 72 9.54 4.67 9.27
N CYS A 73 8.40 4.46 8.62
CA CYS A 73 7.37 5.47 8.44
C CYS A 73 5.97 4.89 8.68
N PRO A 74 4.97 5.73 8.96
CA PRO A 74 3.57 5.31 9.00
C PRO A 74 3.15 4.62 7.70
N ASN A 75 2.59 3.42 7.80
CA ASN A 75 2.29 2.54 6.67
C ASN A 75 0.92 2.82 6.02
N TYR A 76 0.65 4.08 5.69
CA TYR A 76 -0.60 4.52 5.08
C TYR A 76 -0.88 3.85 3.73
N PHE A 77 -2.16 3.61 3.44
CA PHE A 77 -2.61 3.41 2.08
C PHE A 77 -2.57 4.75 1.34
N GLY A 78 -1.82 4.80 0.23
CA GLY A 78 -1.73 6.00 -0.61
C GLY A 78 -3.03 6.33 -1.35
N PRO A 79 -3.15 7.55 -1.90
CA PRO A 79 -4.38 8.06 -2.53
C PRO A 79 -4.90 7.16 -3.66
N GLN A 80 -4.00 6.48 -4.39
CA GLN A 80 -4.36 5.50 -5.42
C GLN A 80 -5.28 4.37 -4.93
N ARG A 81 -5.30 4.06 -3.63
CA ARG A 81 -6.17 3.03 -3.04
C ARG A 81 -7.65 3.45 -3.06
N PHE A 82 -7.93 4.75 -3.01
CA PHE A 82 -9.27 5.31 -2.92
C PHE A 82 -9.87 5.67 -4.28
N GLY A 83 -9.19 5.34 -5.38
CA GLY A 83 -9.64 5.65 -6.74
C GLY A 83 -9.40 7.12 -7.12
N PHE A 84 -9.74 7.47 -8.35
CA PHE A 84 -9.60 8.85 -8.84
C PHE A 84 -10.48 9.78 -7.99
N GLN A 85 -9.88 10.83 -7.42
CA GLN A 85 -10.53 11.79 -6.53
C GLN A 85 -11.30 11.16 -5.35
N GLY A 86 -10.91 9.96 -4.89
CA GLY A 86 -11.60 9.30 -3.78
C GLY A 86 -12.89 8.57 -4.17
N GLY A 87 -13.22 8.49 -5.47
CA GLY A 87 -14.50 7.94 -5.91
C GLY A 87 -14.79 6.51 -5.45
N ASN A 88 -13.78 5.68 -5.16
CA ASN A 88 -14.05 4.34 -4.61
C ASN A 88 -14.55 4.40 -3.16
N LEU A 89 -14.13 5.41 -2.39
CA LEU A 89 -14.58 5.62 -1.02
C LEU A 89 -16.01 6.15 -1.00
N ASP A 90 -16.33 7.10 -1.86
CA ASP A 90 -17.70 7.63 -2.02
C ASP A 90 -18.67 6.50 -2.41
N GLN A 91 -18.25 5.65 -3.35
CA GLN A 91 -19.03 4.48 -3.74
C GLN A 91 -19.14 3.46 -2.59
N ALA A 92 -18.13 3.32 -1.74
CA ALA A 92 -18.20 2.44 -0.58
C ALA A 92 -19.21 2.95 0.47
N MET A 93 -19.30 4.27 0.67
CA MET A 93 -20.29 4.88 1.56
C MET A 93 -21.71 4.74 1.04
N ALA A 94 -21.91 4.91 -0.27
CA ALA A 94 -23.22 4.79 -0.91
C ALA A 94 -23.68 3.34 -1.14
N LEU A 95 -22.78 2.36 -0.97
CA LEU A 95 -23.01 0.97 -1.33
C LEU A 95 -24.09 0.34 -0.45
N LYS A 96 -25.16 -0.15 -1.08
CA LYS A 96 -26.17 -0.91 -0.34
C LYS A 96 -25.87 -2.42 -0.36
N PRO A 97 -26.15 -3.15 0.72
CA PRO A 97 -25.71 -4.54 0.88
C PRO A 97 -26.33 -5.50 -0.14
N HIS A 98 -27.56 -5.25 -0.57
CA HIS A 98 -28.24 -6.04 -1.60
C HIS A 98 -27.61 -5.87 -3.00
N GLN A 99 -26.88 -4.77 -3.25
CA GLN A 99 -26.19 -4.49 -4.51
C GLN A 99 -24.89 -5.28 -4.66
N LEU A 100 -24.49 -6.03 -3.63
CA LEU A 100 -23.25 -6.81 -3.58
C LEU A 100 -23.37 -8.20 -4.21
N ARG A 101 -24.57 -8.61 -4.64
CA ARG A 101 -24.82 -9.93 -5.22
C ARG A 101 -24.55 -9.94 -6.74
N GLY A 102 -23.96 -11.02 -7.26
CA GLY A 102 -23.77 -11.25 -8.70
C GLY A 102 -22.53 -10.58 -9.32
N LYS A 103 -22.58 -10.24 -10.63
CA LYS A 103 -21.44 -9.67 -11.40
C LYS A 103 -20.92 -8.32 -10.87
N ALA A 104 -21.69 -7.63 -10.01
CA ALA A 104 -21.26 -6.45 -9.25
C ALA A 104 -20.19 -6.77 -8.17
N GLY A 105 -20.01 -8.06 -7.81
CA GLY A 105 -19.10 -8.56 -6.79
C GLY A 105 -17.61 -8.20 -6.98
N PHE A 106 -17.17 -8.00 -8.22
CA PHE A 106 -15.77 -7.62 -8.49
C PHE A 106 -15.50 -6.14 -8.17
N ARG A 107 -16.42 -5.25 -8.54
CA ARG A 107 -16.34 -3.81 -8.21
C ARG A 107 -16.59 -3.57 -6.72
N SER A 108 -17.49 -4.34 -6.12
CA SER A 108 -17.72 -4.26 -4.67
C SER A 108 -16.48 -4.64 -3.86
N GLY A 109 -15.67 -5.60 -4.31
CA GLY A 109 -14.39 -5.91 -3.66
C GLY A 109 -13.43 -4.72 -3.60
N MET A 110 -13.44 -3.85 -4.62
CA MET A 110 -12.62 -2.64 -4.65
C MET A 110 -13.13 -1.60 -3.65
N TYR A 111 -14.44 -1.36 -3.58
CA TYR A 111 -15.05 -0.42 -2.64
C TYR A 111 -14.87 -0.88 -1.19
N LEU A 112 -15.06 -2.18 -0.93
CA LEU A 112 -14.79 -2.80 0.37
C LEU A 112 -13.32 -2.63 0.77
N SER A 113 -12.40 -2.82 -0.17
CA SER A 113 -10.97 -2.58 0.06
C SER A 113 -10.69 -1.11 0.38
N ALA A 114 -11.35 -0.16 -0.28
CA ALA A 114 -11.22 1.26 -0.01
C ALA A 114 -11.71 1.62 1.40
N ALA A 115 -12.91 1.14 1.80
CA ALA A 115 -13.46 1.35 3.14
C ALA A 115 -12.53 0.81 4.25
N ARG A 116 -12.03 -0.43 4.13
CA ARG A 116 -11.07 -0.99 5.10
C ARG A 116 -9.77 -0.20 5.16
N SER A 117 -9.27 0.23 4.00
CA SER A 117 -8.04 1.01 3.92
C SER A 117 -8.22 2.39 4.56
N TRP A 118 -9.42 2.98 4.44
CA TRP A 118 -9.77 4.25 5.08
C TRP A 118 -9.78 4.10 6.59
N CYS A 119 -10.54 3.13 7.12
CA CYS A 119 -10.56 2.86 8.56
C CYS A 119 -9.17 2.60 9.14
N PHE A 120 -8.33 1.84 8.42
CA PHE A 120 -6.93 1.63 8.80
C PHE A 120 -6.14 2.94 8.82
N ASN A 121 -6.24 3.78 7.77
CA ASN A 121 -5.54 5.06 7.72
C ASN A 121 -5.98 5.97 8.87
N GLN A 122 -7.28 6.01 9.19
CA GLN A 122 -7.80 6.83 10.29
C GLN A 122 -7.31 6.33 11.66
N TRP A 123 -7.25 5.02 11.86
CA TRP A 123 -6.65 4.44 13.07
C TRP A 123 -5.15 4.75 13.14
N LEU A 124 -4.41 4.56 12.05
CA LEU A 124 -2.99 4.90 12.01
C LEU A 124 -2.77 6.40 12.29
N ALA A 125 -3.60 7.29 11.74
CA ALA A 125 -3.54 8.72 12.01
C ALA A 125 -3.77 9.04 13.49
N SER A 126 -4.74 8.40 14.16
CA SER A 126 -4.94 8.61 15.60
C SER A 126 -3.72 8.16 16.41
N ARG A 127 -3.09 7.04 16.02
CA ARG A 127 -1.85 6.54 16.63
C ARG A 127 -0.65 7.46 16.39
N VAL A 128 -0.55 8.06 15.20
CA VAL A 128 0.50 9.03 14.86
C VAL A 128 0.34 10.30 15.69
N THR A 129 -0.86 10.86 15.76
CA THR A 129 -1.19 12.02 16.61
C THR A 129 -0.93 11.72 18.09
N GLY A 130 -1.24 10.50 18.54
CA GLY A 130 -0.96 10.04 19.91
C GLY A 130 0.50 9.66 20.17
N GLY A 131 1.40 9.75 19.18
CA GLY A 131 2.82 9.43 19.33
C GLY A 131 3.14 7.97 19.60
N ASN A 132 2.18 7.04 19.40
CA ASN A 132 2.30 5.63 19.79
C ASN A 132 2.15 4.65 18.62
N TRP A 133 2.24 5.13 17.38
CA TRP A 133 2.13 4.30 16.16
C TRP A 133 3.18 3.20 16.01
N GLN A 134 4.33 3.29 16.69
CA GLN A 134 5.35 2.24 16.75
C GLN A 134 5.16 1.27 17.93
N GLN A 135 4.35 1.65 18.92
CA GLN A 135 4.17 0.89 20.15
C GLN A 135 3.09 -0.18 19.97
N GLN A 136 3.40 -1.42 20.35
CA GLN A 136 2.37 -2.46 20.49
C GLN A 136 1.45 -2.17 21.68
N LEU A 137 0.16 -2.41 21.50
CA LEU A 137 -0.80 -2.36 22.59
C LEU A 137 -1.10 -3.75 23.14
N PRO A 138 -1.52 -3.87 24.41
CA PRO A 138 -2.09 -5.10 24.93
C PRO A 138 -3.26 -5.59 24.05
N GLY A 139 -3.20 -6.84 23.60
CA GLY A 139 -4.16 -7.40 22.64
C GLY A 139 -3.74 -7.27 21.17
N ASP A 140 -2.62 -6.60 20.87
CA ASP A 140 -2.04 -6.61 19.53
C ASP A 140 -1.49 -8.01 19.21
N PRO A 141 -1.96 -8.66 18.14
CA PRO A 141 -1.49 -9.99 17.77
C PRO A 141 -0.04 -9.98 17.27
N GLY A 142 0.51 -8.80 16.96
CA GLY A 142 1.94 -8.52 16.95
C GLY A 142 2.79 -9.24 15.91
N LEU A 143 2.21 -10.05 15.03
CA LEU A 143 2.94 -10.94 14.15
C LEU A 143 2.53 -10.71 12.69
N ILE A 144 3.50 -10.36 11.86
CA ILE A 144 3.33 -10.42 10.41
C ILE A 144 4.21 -11.54 9.89
N PRO A 145 3.62 -12.59 9.31
CA PRO A 145 4.39 -13.66 8.71
C PRO A 145 5.22 -13.13 7.53
N GLY A 146 6.53 -13.35 7.58
CA GLY A 146 7.47 -13.16 6.48
C GLY A 146 8.57 -14.21 6.58
N ALA A 147 8.74 -15.01 5.52
CA ALA A 147 9.57 -16.21 5.52
C ALA A 147 10.99 -15.99 6.11
N ASP A 148 11.41 -16.96 6.92
CA ASP A 148 12.76 -17.20 7.45
C ASP A 148 13.32 -16.25 8.53
N GLN A 149 12.52 -15.37 9.13
CA GLN A 149 12.95 -14.57 10.29
C GLN A 149 12.03 -14.78 11.50
N PRO A 150 12.57 -14.77 12.74
CA PRO A 150 11.76 -14.78 13.94
C PRO A 150 10.80 -13.60 13.89
N ALA A 151 9.55 -13.84 14.23
CA ALA A 151 8.52 -12.84 14.12
C ALA A 151 8.81 -11.70 15.09
N VAL A 152 9.22 -10.56 14.54
CA VAL A 152 9.48 -9.35 15.32
C VAL A 152 8.13 -8.77 15.74
N PRO A 153 7.90 -8.53 17.04
CA PRO A 153 6.69 -7.88 17.50
C PRO A 153 6.56 -6.50 16.85
N VAL A 154 5.52 -6.29 16.04
CA VAL A 154 5.22 -5.01 15.38
C VAL A 154 3.87 -4.49 15.80
N ALA A 155 3.73 -3.16 15.91
CA ALA A 155 2.43 -2.53 16.10
C ALA A 155 1.57 -2.73 14.84
N THR A 156 0.32 -3.17 15.02
CA THR A 156 -0.60 -3.44 13.92
C THR A 156 -1.88 -2.61 14.04
N GLY A 157 -2.55 -2.41 12.91
CA GLY A 157 -3.84 -1.74 12.82
C GLY A 157 -4.90 -2.61 12.14
N PRO A 158 -6.18 -2.26 12.34
CA PRO A 158 -7.30 -3.07 11.91
C PRO A 158 -7.53 -2.91 10.40
N LEU A 159 -7.47 -4.02 9.68
CA LEU A 159 -8.26 -4.15 8.47
C LEU A 159 -9.57 -4.81 8.89
N ALA A 160 -10.52 -3.99 9.34
CA ALA A 160 -11.77 -4.43 10.00
C ALA A 160 -12.59 -5.41 9.15
N GLY A 161 -13.29 -6.32 9.84
CA GLY A 161 -14.15 -7.33 9.25
C GLY A 161 -15.51 -7.43 9.95
N ASP A 162 -16.09 -8.61 9.91
CA ASP A 162 -17.39 -8.94 10.52
C ASP A 162 -17.31 -8.90 12.05
N GLY A 163 -17.50 -7.72 12.64
CA GLY A 163 -17.53 -7.52 14.10
C GLY A 163 -16.20 -7.75 14.81
N SER A 164 -15.10 -7.89 14.06
CA SER A 164 -13.76 -8.14 14.59
C SER A 164 -12.72 -7.36 13.82
N THR A 165 -11.57 -7.16 14.45
CA THR A 165 -10.37 -6.53 13.88
C THR A 165 -9.16 -7.46 13.86
N GLY A 166 -9.32 -8.69 14.35
CA GLY A 166 -8.24 -9.65 14.55
C GLY A 166 -7.34 -9.35 15.75
N ALA A 167 -7.67 -8.33 16.57
CA ALA A 167 -7.01 -8.09 17.85
C ALA A 167 -7.65 -8.90 18.99
N GLY A 168 -6.90 -9.11 20.07
CA GLY A 168 -7.43 -9.54 21.36
C GLY A 168 -7.79 -8.35 22.25
N GLU A 169 -8.41 -8.62 23.40
CA GLU A 169 -8.72 -7.59 24.38
C GLU A 169 -7.47 -7.08 25.11
N PRO A 170 -7.42 -5.81 25.53
CA PRO A 170 -8.45 -4.75 25.39
C PRO A 170 -8.41 -3.99 24.04
N LEU A 171 -7.50 -4.32 23.13
CA LEU A 171 -7.35 -3.60 21.87
C LEU A 171 -8.57 -3.78 20.93
N LEU A 172 -9.19 -4.95 20.94
CA LEU A 172 -10.40 -5.21 20.14
C LEU A 172 -11.51 -4.22 20.47
N GLU A 173 -11.85 -4.05 21.75
CA GLU A 173 -12.86 -3.07 22.18
C GLU A 173 -12.52 -1.64 21.77
N GLN A 174 -11.26 -1.23 21.92
CA GLN A 174 -10.78 0.11 21.52
C GLN A 174 -10.95 0.34 20.03
N GLU A 175 -10.52 -0.62 19.20
CA GLU A 175 -10.63 -0.50 17.75
C GLU A 175 -12.09 -0.54 17.28
N LEU A 176 -12.92 -1.41 17.86
CA LEU A 176 -14.35 -1.45 17.53
C LEU A 176 -15.07 -0.15 17.91
N THR A 177 -14.74 0.43 19.06
CA THR A 177 -15.26 1.73 19.50
C THR A 177 -14.83 2.83 18.54
N PHE A 178 -13.54 2.88 18.16
CA PHE A 178 -13.04 3.86 17.20
C PHE A 178 -13.74 3.76 15.83
N LEU A 179 -14.04 2.54 15.37
CA LEU A 179 -14.70 2.29 14.10
C LEU A 179 -16.18 2.72 14.07
N GLN A 180 -16.81 3.02 15.23
CA GLN A 180 -18.18 3.54 15.29
C GLN A 180 -18.34 4.90 14.62
N GLN A 181 -17.24 5.62 14.33
CA GLN A 181 -17.25 6.83 13.50
C GLN A 181 -17.71 6.57 12.05
N TRP A 182 -17.67 5.32 11.58
CA TRP A 182 -18.12 4.91 10.24
C TRP A 182 -19.08 3.71 10.33
N PRO A 183 -20.31 3.90 10.83
CA PRO A 183 -21.27 2.81 11.01
C PRO A 183 -21.65 2.14 9.68
N GLU A 184 -21.61 2.86 8.56
CA GLU A 184 -21.88 2.35 7.21
C GLU A 184 -20.85 1.30 6.80
N PHE A 185 -19.57 1.55 7.09
CA PHE A 185 -18.49 0.61 6.79
C PHE A 185 -18.55 -0.62 7.67
N THR A 186 -18.77 -0.46 8.98
CA THR A 186 -18.87 -1.61 9.90
C THR A 186 -20.06 -2.51 9.55
N ARG A 187 -21.21 -1.92 9.20
CA ARG A 187 -22.38 -2.66 8.68
C ARG A 187 -22.03 -3.44 7.41
N LEU A 188 -21.39 -2.76 6.46
CA LEU A 188 -20.99 -3.35 5.18
C LEU A 188 -20.04 -4.56 5.38
N PHE A 189 -19.10 -4.47 6.33
CA PHE A 189 -18.19 -5.58 6.64
C PHE A 189 -18.92 -6.79 7.22
N ARG A 190 -19.93 -6.59 8.06
CA ARG A 190 -20.76 -7.68 8.63
C ARG A 190 -21.61 -8.37 7.57
N GLU A 191 -22.36 -7.59 6.78
CA GLU A 191 -23.25 -8.17 5.75
C GLU A 191 -22.47 -8.89 4.63
N THR A 192 -21.21 -8.51 4.41
CA THR A 192 -20.30 -9.21 3.49
C THR A 192 -19.53 -10.36 4.13
N ARG A 193 -19.68 -10.59 5.44
CA ARG A 193 -18.92 -11.58 6.22
C ARG A 193 -17.42 -11.47 5.99
N MET A 194 -16.95 -10.22 5.94
CA MET A 194 -15.58 -9.90 5.60
C MET A 194 -14.63 -10.39 6.69
N GLN A 195 -13.62 -11.17 6.31
CA GLN A 195 -12.64 -11.66 7.26
C GLN A 195 -11.74 -10.52 7.75
N PRO A 196 -11.55 -10.37 9.07
CA PRO A 196 -10.63 -9.40 9.62
C PRO A 196 -9.19 -9.75 9.25
N ALA A 197 -8.33 -8.74 9.19
CA ALA A 197 -6.90 -8.93 9.03
C ALA A 197 -6.15 -7.81 9.76
N ARG A 198 -4.84 -8.02 9.95
CA ARG A 198 -3.95 -7.03 10.55
C ARG A 198 -2.98 -6.51 9.51
N ARG A 199 -2.60 -5.25 9.66
CA ARG A 199 -1.59 -4.60 8.84
C ARG A 199 -0.60 -3.89 9.77
N PRO A 200 0.71 -3.93 9.52
CA PRO A 200 1.65 -3.18 10.34
C PRO A 200 1.38 -1.68 10.21
N LEU A 201 1.46 -0.98 11.33
CA LEU A 201 1.40 0.49 11.38
C LEU A 201 2.70 1.13 10.87
N VAL A 202 3.82 0.41 10.98
CA VAL A 202 5.16 0.85 10.58
C VAL A 202 5.60 0.10 9.33
N VAL A 203 6.19 0.79 8.36
CA VAL A 203 6.95 0.15 7.28
C VAL A 203 8.36 0.68 7.29
N THR A 204 9.33 -0.24 7.30
CA THR A 204 10.76 0.10 7.22
C THR A 204 11.27 -0.23 5.82
N PRO A 205 11.77 0.75 5.05
CA PRO A 205 12.31 0.49 3.72
C PRO A 205 13.56 -0.39 3.79
N GLY A 206 13.64 -1.42 2.94
CA GLY A 206 14.81 -2.29 2.84
C GLY A 206 15.83 -1.75 1.84
N GLY A 207 17.12 -1.79 2.17
CA GLY A 207 18.21 -1.22 1.37
C GLY A 207 18.04 0.28 1.01
N PRO A 208 17.67 1.16 1.96
CA PRO A 208 17.41 2.57 1.67
C PRO A 208 18.71 3.32 1.33
N CYS A 209 18.76 3.89 0.13
CA CYS A 209 19.86 4.72 -0.38
C CYS A 209 19.30 6.07 -0.85
N LEU A 210 20.01 7.14 -0.49
CA LEU A 210 19.78 8.50 -0.98
C LEU A 210 21.07 8.96 -1.66
N SER A 211 20.95 9.42 -2.89
CA SER A 211 22.04 9.95 -3.72
C SER A 211 21.52 11.14 -4.54
N TRP A 212 22.37 11.79 -5.33
CA TRP A 212 21.99 12.92 -6.16
C TRP A 212 22.42 12.70 -7.62
N GLN A 213 21.60 13.19 -8.54
CA GLN A 213 21.92 13.27 -9.96
C GLN A 213 21.77 14.73 -10.41
N GLY A 214 22.86 15.50 -10.36
CA GLY A 214 22.79 16.96 -10.40
C GLY A 214 22.14 17.46 -9.12
N ASP A 215 21.17 18.37 -9.24
CA ASP A 215 20.42 18.92 -8.10
C ASP A 215 19.26 18.02 -7.63
N ASP A 216 18.94 16.98 -8.41
CA ASP A 216 17.79 16.11 -8.13
C ASP A 216 18.16 14.95 -7.18
N PRO A 217 17.47 14.79 -6.03
CA PRO A 217 17.63 13.63 -5.17
C PRO A 217 17.13 12.34 -5.84
N LEU A 218 17.90 11.26 -5.69
CA LEU A 218 17.56 9.91 -6.11
C LEU A 218 17.41 9.01 -4.87
N LEU A 219 16.20 8.48 -4.70
CA LEU A 219 15.82 7.58 -3.63
C LEU A 219 15.71 6.14 -4.16
N GLU A 220 16.44 5.22 -3.54
CA GLU A 220 16.32 3.79 -3.83
C GLU A 220 15.99 3.00 -2.57
N PHE A 221 15.00 2.14 -2.65
CA PHE A 221 14.58 1.30 -1.52
C PHE A 221 13.66 0.17 -1.98
N THR A 222 13.45 -0.80 -1.10
CA THR A 222 12.47 -1.88 -1.29
C THR A 222 11.35 -1.77 -0.26
N LEU A 223 10.14 -2.13 -0.64
CA LEU A 223 9.01 -2.27 0.28
C LEU A 223 8.35 -3.64 0.11
N PRO A 224 7.82 -4.23 1.20
CA PRO A 224 7.00 -5.45 1.12
C PRO A 224 5.75 -5.27 0.26
N ALA A 225 5.16 -6.38 -0.17
CA ALA A 225 3.90 -6.37 -0.89
C ALA A 225 2.80 -5.64 -0.09
N GLY A 226 2.00 -4.84 -0.80
CA GLY A 226 0.93 -4.06 -0.20
C GLY A 226 1.38 -2.79 0.54
N CYS A 227 2.67 -2.46 0.56
CA CYS A 227 3.19 -1.15 1.00
C CYS A 227 3.38 -0.22 -0.21
N PHE A 228 3.38 1.09 0.04
CA PHE A 228 3.39 2.09 -1.03
C PHE A 228 4.56 3.05 -0.87
N ALA A 229 5.25 3.35 -1.98
CA ALA A 229 6.30 4.36 -2.00
C ALA A 229 5.79 5.74 -1.57
N THR A 230 4.52 6.06 -1.86
CA THR A 230 3.90 7.33 -1.44
C THR A 230 3.92 7.53 0.08
N ALA A 231 3.83 6.46 0.87
CA ALA A 231 3.90 6.56 2.33
C ALA A 231 5.31 6.98 2.80
N VAL A 232 6.36 6.48 2.15
CA VAL A 232 7.75 6.90 2.41
C VAL A 232 7.96 8.34 1.96
N LEU A 233 7.44 8.70 0.79
CA LEU A 233 7.63 10.03 0.23
C LEU A 233 6.93 11.12 1.05
N GLN A 234 5.77 10.84 1.64
CA GLN A 234 5.02 11.78 2.48
C GLN A 234 5.81 12.24 3.72
N GLU A 235 6.71 11.40 4.24
CA GLU A 235 7.62 11.76 5.33
C GLU A 235 8.81 12.62 4.88
N LEU A 236 9.10 12.65 3.57
CA LEU A 236 10.23 13.38 3.00
C LEU A 236 9.80 14.73 2.45
N VAL A 237 8.73 14.76 1.65
CA VAL A 237 8.34 15.90 0.82
C VAL A 237 6.82 15.95 0.63
N THR A 238 6.31 17.15 0.36
CA THR A 238 4.96 17.30 -0.21
C THR A 238 5.05 17.14 -1.72
N ILE A 239 4.30 16.20 -2.29
CA ILE A 239 4.28 15.95 -3.74
C ILE A 239 3.04 16.61 -4.34
N LEU A 240 3.24 17.34 -5.44
CA LEU A 240 2.18 17.85 -6.28
C LEU A 240 1.98 16.91 -7.48
N ASP A 241 0.72 16.67 -7.86
CA ASP A 241 0.43 15.96 -9.10
C ASP A 241 0.79 16.87 -10.27
N ALA A 242 1.63 16.40 -11.20
CA ALA A 242 2.02 17.18 -12.38
C ALA A 242 0.81 17.64 -13.22
N ARG A 243 -0.32 16.93 -13.15
CA ARG A 243 -1.59 17.34 -13.81
C ARG A 243 -2.29 18.50 -13.12
N GLN A 244 -1.88 18.83 -11.90
CA GLN A 244 -2.38 19.96 -11.11
C GLN A 244 -1.41 21.15 -11.12
N MET A 245 -0.24 20.99 -11.75
CA MET A 245 0.66 22.12 -11.95
C MET A 245 0.10 23.04 -13.05
N PRO A 246 0.08 24.37 -12.83
CA PRO A 246 -0.13 25.30 -13.93
C PRO A 246 0.97 25.05 -14.97
N ALA A 247 0.62 25.06 -16.26
CA ALA A 247 1.58 24.89 -17.33
C ALA A 247 2.74 25.88 -17.12
N SER A 248 3.97 25.37 -17.05
CA SER A 248 5.16 26.22 -16.97
C SER A 248 5.18 27.15 -18.18
N PRO A 249 5.31 28.48 -18.00
CA PRO A 249 5.49 29.40 -19.11
C PRO A 249 6.89 29.15 -19.69
N GLY A 250 7.02 28.19 -20.61
CA GLY A 250 8.32 27.82 -21.16
C GLY A 250 8.34 26.68 -22.18
N GLU A 251 7.31 25.84 -22.28
CA GLU A 251 7.26 24.76 -23.30
C GLU A 251 6.32 25.11 -24.48
N ALA A 252 6.39 26.36 -24.94
CA ALA A 252 5.82 26.78 -26.22
C ALA A 252 6.85 27.62 -26.98
N LEU A 253 7.87 26.95 -27.52
CA LEU A 253 8.64 27.37 -28.69
C LEU A 253 8.97 26.13 -29.52
#